data_AF-A0A7L2RD92-F1
#
_entry.id   AF-A0A7L2RD92-F1
#
_cell.length_a   1.000
_cell.length_b   1.000
_cell.length_c   1.000
_cell.angle_alpha   90.00
_cell.angle_beta   90.00
_cell.angle_gamma   90.00
#
_symmetry.space_group_name_H-M   'P 1'
#
loop_
_entity.id
_entity.type
_entity.pdbx_description
1 polymer ?
#
loop_
_entity_poly.entity_id
_entity_poly.type
_entity_poly.pdbx_seq_one_letter_code
_entity_poly.pdbx_strand_id
1 'polypeptide(L)'
;LLLQPFCTKAQFLNGKAKQDLTEKLAGLVAELYPRKPLAVEQRVLAVLWHLLGHSPGTGAAAGGSLRGATAGLARALRAHMGPSLGTHAATQPLHVRRALQELLDTGT
;
A
#
# COMPACT_ATOMS: atom_id res chain seq x y z
N LEU A 1 -15.41 4.28 -14.40
CA LEU A 1 -14.14 4.48 -15.16
C LEU A 1 -13.42 5.76 -14.73
N LEU A 2 -13.09 5.93 -13.44
CA LEU A 2 -12.37 7.11 -12.92
C LEU A 2 -11.12 6.74 -12.12
N LEU A 3 -10.86 5.42 -11.97
CA LEU A 3 -9.72 4.94 -11.21
C LEU A 3 -8.41 5.19 -11.97
N GLN A 4 -8.41 4.94 -13.28
CA GLN A 4 -7.25 5.10 -14.14
C GLN A 4 -6.67 6.54 -14.13
N PRO A 5 -7.46 7.63 -14.30
CA PRO A 5 -6.90 8.98 -14.17
C PRO A 5 -6.46 9.33 -12.73
N PHE A 6 -7.03 8.69 -11.71
CA PHE A 6 -6.58 8.84 -10.32
C PHE A 6 -5.25 8.12 -10.05
N CYS A 7 -5.08 6.91 -10.59
CA CYS A 7 -3.87 6.12 -10.52
C CYS A 7 -2.73 6.80 -11.27
N THR A 8 -2.99 7.33 -12.47
CA THR A 8 -2.00 8.12 -13.21
C THR A 8 -1.59 9.37 -12.42
N LYS A 9 -2.54 10.15 -11.87
CA LYS A 9 -2.19 11.33 -11.06
C LYS A 9 -1.43 10.97 -9.76
N ALA A 10 -1.76 9.86 -9.11
CA ALA A 10 -1.05 9.38 -7.91
C ALA A 10 0.38 8.89 -8.19
N GLN A 11 0.65 8.43 -9.43
CA GLN A 11 2.01 8.10 -9.89
C GLN A 11 2.90 9.34 -10.05
N PHE A 12 2.32 10.53 -10.22
CA PHE A 12 3.05 11.81 -10.38
C PHE A 12 3.15 12.65 -9.10
N LEU A 13 2.57 12.21 -7.98
CA LEU A 13 2.73 12.90 -6.69
C LEU A 13 4.09 12.55 -6.09
N ASN A 14 4.80 13.56 -5.59
CA ASN A 14 6.14 13.40 -5.01
C ASN A 14 6.18 13.92 -3.56
N GLY A 15 7.08 13.39 -2.75
CA GLY A 15 7.32 13.88 -1.38
C GLY A 15 6.14 13.72 -0.41
N LYS A 16 5.88 14.76 0.40
CA LYS A 16 4.95 14.75 1.56
C LYS A 16 3.48 14.52 1.17
N ALA A 17 3.04 15.02 0.02
CA ALA A 17 1.66 14.81 -0.44
C ALA A 17 1.34 13.33 -0.70
N LYS A 18 2.31 12.56 -1.24
CA LYS A 18 2.15 11.11 -1.48
C LYS A 18 2.08 10.33 -0.16
N GLN A 19 2.84 10.77 0.85
CA GLN A 19 2.77 10.21 2.19
C GLN A 19 1.41 10.49 2.84
N ASP A 20 0.98 11.76 2.91
CA ASP A 20 -0.26 12.16 3.60
C ASP A 20 -1.49 11.42 3.03
N LEU A 21 -1.51 11.21 1.71
CA LEU A 21 -2.53 10.41 1.04
C LEU A 21 -2.46 8.92 1.42
N THR A 22 -1.26 8.37 1.53
CA THR A 22 -1.06 6.97 1.93
C THR A 22 -1.51 6.73 3.38
N GLU A 23 -1.24 7.67 4.27
CA GLU A 23 -1.72 7.63 5.67
C GLU A 23 -3.24 7.74 5.75
N LYS A 24 -3.84 8.68 5.00
CA LYS A 24 -5.30 8.80 4.91
C LYS A 24 -5.94 7.54 4.34
N LEU A 25 -5.32 6.90 3.34
CA LEU A 25 -5.80 5.62 2.81
C LEU A 25 -5.80 4.52 3.88
N ALA A 26 -4.79 4.48 4.76
CA ALA A 26 -4.76 3.50 5.84
C ALA A 26 -5.96 3.67 6.80
N GLY A 27 -6.31 4.91 7.14
CA GLY A 27 -7.51 5.22 7.92
C GLY A 27 -8.81 4.85 7.18
N LEU A 28 -8.90 5.18 5.90
CA LEU A 28 -10.08 4.87 5.08
C LEU A 28 -10.29 3.36 4.90
N VAL A 29 -9.24 2.54 4.88
CA VAL A 29 -9.38 1.08 4.86
C VAL A 29 -10.21 0.62 6.06
N ALA A 30 -9.96 1.15 7.25
CA ALA A 30 -10.71 0.75 8.44
C ALA A 30 -12.20 1.12 8.38
N GLU A 31 -12.52 2.30 7.84
CA GLU A 31 -13.90 2.77 7.72
C GLU A 31 -14.67 2.12 6.55
N LEU A 32 -13.99 1.91 5.42
CA LEU A 32 -14.65 1.50 4.17
C LEU A 32 -14.65 -0.01 3.98
N TYR A 33 -13.70 -0.76 4.54
CA TYR A 33 -13.62 -2.20 4.32
C TYR A 33 -14.88 -2.96 4.77
N PRO A 34 -15.49 -2.67 5.95
CA PRO A 34 -16.73 -3.33 6.35
C PRO A 34 -17.93 -3.04 5.43
N ARG A 35 -17.92 -1.90 4.74
CA ARG A 35 -19.05 -1.42 3.93
C ARG A 35 -18.90 -1.79 2.46
N LYS A 36 -17.66 -1.79 1.94
CA LYS A 36 -17.33 -1.96 0.52
C LYS A 36 -15.97 -2.68 0.35
N PRO A 37 -15.84 -3.94 0.78
CA PRO A 37 -14.57 -4.66 0.77
C PRO A 37 -13.98 -4.75 -0.64
N LEU A 38 -14.79 -5.12 -1.64
CA LEU A 38 -14.32 -5.26 -3.03
C LEU A 38 -13.74 -3.97 -3.61
N ALA A 39 -14.32 -2.81 -3.26
CA ALA A 39 -13.83 -1.52 -3.72
C ALA A 39 -12.51 -1.15 -3.04
N VAL A 40 -12.33 -1.51 -1.77
CA VAL A 40 -11.07 -1.31 -1.05
C VAL A 40 -9.99 -2.21 -1.64
N GLU A 41 -10.28 -3.48 -1.86
CA GLU A 41 -9.33 -4.41 -2.47
C GLU A 41 -8.86 -3.94 -3.86
N GLN A 42 -9.79 -3.63 -4.76
CA GLN A 42 -9.44 -3.24 -6.13
C GLN A 42 -8.62 -1.95 -6.21
N ARG A 43 -8.90 -0.99 -5.32
CA ARG A 43 -8.33 0.36 -5.43
C ARG A 43 -7.10 0.54 -4.55
N VAL A 44 -7.14 0.05 -3.33
CA VAL A 44 -6.08 0.26 -2.34
C VAL A 44 -4.95 -0.74 -2.53
N LEU A 45 -5.24 -1.99 -2.92
CA LEU A 45 -4.16 -2.93 -3.26
C LEU A 45 -3.37 -2.45 -4.47
N ALA A 46 -4.04 -1.91 -5.49
CA ALA A 46 -3.36 -1.34 -6.65
C ALA A 46 -2.36 -0.26 -6.23
N VAL A 47 -2.76 0.65 -5.32
CA VAL A 47 -1.87 1.68 -4.76
C VAL A 47 -0.71 1.04 -3.99
N LEU A 48 -0.98 0.07 -3.11
CA LEU A 48 0.06 -0.63 -2.35
C LEU A 48 1.09 -1.29 -3.28
N TRP A 49 0.65 -2.03 -4.30
CA TRP A 49 1.54 -2.68 -5.27
C TRP A 49 2.38 -1.68 -6.06
N HIS A 50 1.79 -0.54 -6.46
CA HIS A 50 2.56 0.52 -7.07
C HIS A 50 3.60 1.11 -6.11
N LEU A 51 3.27 1.34 -4.84
CA LEU A 51 4.22 1.87 -3.85
C LEU A 51 5.40 0.91 -3.63
N LEU A 52 5.13 -0.39 -3.58
CA LEU A 52 6.14 -1.43 -3.39
C LEU A 52 6.96 -1.71 -4.66
N GLY A 53 6.35 -1.61 -5.84
CA GLY A 53 7.05 -1.81 -7.13
C GLY A 53 7.94 -0.64 -7.53
N HIS A 54 7.70 0.56 -6.99
CA HIS A 54 8.51 1.75 -7.28
C HIS A 54 9.61 2.03 -6.24
N SER A 55 9.78 1.20 -5.20
CA SER A 55 10.92 1.36 -4.29
C SER A 55 12.18 0.87 -5.01
N PRO A 56 13.13 1.74 -5.38
CA PRO A 56 14.40 1.29 -5.93
C PRO A 56 15.13 0.52 -4.82
N GLY A 57 15.74 -0.60 -5.20
CA GLY A 57 16.34 -1.55 -4.28
C GLY A 57 17.29 -0.92 -3.25
N THR A 58 17.25 -1.49 -2.03
CA THR A 58 18.36 -1.59 -1.07
C THR A 58 19.34 -0.41 -1.06
N GLY A 59 19.02 0.60 -0.26
CA GLY A 59 19.97 1.63 0.18
C GLY A 59 19.46 2.21 1.50
N ALA A 60 20.21 2.01 2.56
CA ALA A 60 19.86 2.39 3.92
C ALA A 60 19.53 3.89 4.08
N ALA A 61 18.66 4.15 5.06
CA ALA A 61 18.69 5.35 5.89
C ALA A 61 18.47 6.71 5.19
N ALA A 62 17.19 6.99 4.90
CA ALA A 62 16.60 8.28 5.29
C ALA A 62 15.18 8.01 5.78
N GLY A 63 15.06 7.88 7.11
CA GLY A 63 13.82 7.58 7.78
C GLY A 63 12.72 8.60 7.50
N GLY A 64 11.48 8.13 7.57
CA GLY A 64 10.46 8.86 8.30
C GLY A 64 9.05 8.78 7.74
N SER A 65 8.88 8.91 6.42
CA SER A 65 7.58 9.33 5.89
C SER A 65 6.87 8.29 5.04
N LEU A 66 7.29 8.10 3.78
CA LEU A 66 6.50 7.29 2.84
C LEU A 66 6.61 5.79 3.14
N ARG A 67 7.77 5.27 3.52
CA ARG A 67 7.92 3.85 3.90
C ARG A 67 7.09 3.52 5.13
N GLY A 68 7.04 4.42 6.11
CA GLY A 68 6.22 4.30 7.31
C GLY A 68 4.72 4.34 6.98
N ALA A 69 4.29 5.26 6.13
CA ALA A 69 2.91 5.33 5.63
C ALA A 69 2.51 4.06 4.85
N THR A 70 3.38 3.57 3.96
CA THR A 70 3.16 2.33 3.21
C THR A 70 3.07 1.12 4.15
N ALA A 71 3.92 1.06 5.19
CA ALA A 71 3.82 0.03 6.22
C ALA A 71 2.50 0.13 7.01
N GLY A 72 2.07 1.34 7.37
CA GLY A 72 0.78 1.61 7.98
C GLY A 72 -0.39 1.11 7.13
N LEU A 73 -0.36 1.41 5.83
CA LEU A 73 -1.35 0.94 4.86
C LEU A 73 -1.36 -0.59 4.73
N ALA A 74 -0.18 -1.21 4.59
CA ALA A 74 -0.04 -2.66 4.50
C ALA A 74 -0.61 -3.36 5.75
N ARG A 75 -0.35 -2.80 6.95
CA ARG A 75 -0.89 -3.32 8.22
C ARG A 75 -2.40 -3.15 8.32
N ALA A 76 -2.95 -1.99 7.95
CA ALA A 76 -4.40 -1.78 7.93
C ALA A 76 -5.09 -2.78 7.00
N LEU A 77 -4.55 -2.99 5.80
CA LEU A 77 -5.04 -4.01 4.88
C LEU A 77 -4.92 -5.41 5.46
N ARG A 78 -3.79 -5.77 6.10
CA ARG A 78 -3.61 -7.08 6.73
C ARG A 78 -4.61 -7.31 7.86
N ALA A 79 -4.90 -6.30 8.67
CA ALA A 79 -5.85 -6.38 9.77
C ALA A 79 -7.29 -6.62 9.28
N HIS A 80 -7.69 -5.98 8.18
CA HIS A 80 -9.06 -6.08 7.67
C HIS A 80 -9.27 -7.21 6.65
N MET A 81 -8.27 -7.51 5.80
CA MET A 81 -8.33 -8.55 4.78
C MET A 81 -7.86 -9.92 5.26
N GLY A 82 -7.03 -9.96 6.32
CA GLY A 82 -6.46 -11.19 6.85
C GLY A 82 -5.71 -12.01 5.77
N PRO A 83 -6.07 -13.29 5.56
CA PRO A 83 -5.40 -14.17 4.60
C PRO A 83 -5.51 -13.71 3.14
N SER A 84 -6.59 -13.01 2.77
CA SER A 84 -6.84 -12.59 1.38
C SER A 84 -5.73 -11.67 0.84
N LEU A 85 -5.08 -10.89 1.71
CA LEU A 85 -3.92 -10.08 1.31
C LEU A 85 -2.77 -10.95 0.78
N GLY A 86 -2.57 -12.13 1.37
CA GLY A 86 -1.55 -13.10 0.92
C GLY A 86 -1.90 -13.71 -0.43
N THR A 87 -3.18 -14.03 -0.66
CA THR A 87 -3.67 -14.52 -1.96
C THR A 87 -3.46 -13.48 -3.06
N HIS A 88 -3.77 -12.23 -2.80
CA HIS A 88 -3.53 -11.13 -3.74
C HIS A 88 -2.03 -10.91 -3.96
N ALA A 89 -1.22 -10.94 -2.90
CA ALA A 89 0.23 -10.81 -3.01
C ALA A 89 0.85 -11.94 -3.85
N ALA A 90 0.30 -13.16 -3.83
CA ALA A 90 0.81 -14.27 -4.64
C ALA A 90 0.78 -14.00 -6.16
N THR A 91 -0.11 -13.11 -6.61
CA THR A 91 -0.20 -12.67 -8.02
C THR A 91 0.84 -11.62 -8.40
N GLN A 92 1.54 -11.05 -7.42
CA GLN A 92 2.51 -9.98 -7.65
C GLN A 92 3.92 -10.52 -7.92
N PRO A 93 4.78 -9.75 -8.61
CA PRO A 93 6.18 -10.12 -8.81
C PRO A 93 6.93 -10.38 -7.49
N LEU A 94 7.95 -11.25 -7.53
CA LEU A 94 8.70 -11.66 -6.34
C LEU A 94 9.28 -10.49 -5.53
N HIS A 95 9.78 -9.44 -6.20
CA HIS A 95 10.34 -8.26 -5.51
C HIS A 95 9.27 -7.48 -4.73
N VAL A 96 8.06 -7.34 -5.27
CA VAL A 96 6.92 -6.70 -4.57
C VAL A 96 6.51 -7.51 -3.35
N ARG A 97 6.46 -8.84 -3.51
CA ARG A 97 6.13 -9.77 -2.41
C ARG A 97 7.14 -9.69 -1.28
N ARG A 98 8.45 -9.66 -1.60
CA ARG A 98 9.52 -9.51 -0.61
C ARG A 98 9.43 -8.17 0.11
N ALA A 99 9.24 -7.07 -0.63
CA ALA A 99 9.07 -5.74 -0.04
C ALA A 99 7.85 -5.68 0.90
N LEU A 100 6.73 -6.33 0.56
CA LEU A 100 5.58 -6.44 1.43
C LEU A 100 5.92 -7.18 2.73
N GLN A 101 6.60 -8.33 2.64
CA GLN A 101 7.00 -9.12 3.80
C GLN A 101 7.92 -8.31 4.72
N GLU A 102 8.97 -7.69 4.17
CA GLU A 102 9.89 -6.84 4.93
C GLU A 102 9.15 -5.72 5.70
N LEU A 103 8.15 -5.07 5.11
CA LEU A 103 7.37 -4.03 5.78
C LEU A 103 6.48 -4.56 6.90
N LEU A 104 5.94 -5.77 6.75
CA LEU A 104 5.10 -6.40 7.77
C LEU A 104 5.96 -6.93 8.93
N ASP A 105 7.16 -7.45 8.64
CA ASP A 105 8.10 -7.98 9.63
C ASP A 105 8.80 -6.87 10.44
N THR A 106 9.00 -5.67 9.86
CA THR A 106 9.63 -4.53 10.57
C THR A 106 8.70 -3.89 11.61
N GLY A 107 7.43 -4.27 11.67
CA GLY A 107 6.40 -3.64 12.49
C GLY A 107 5.93 -4.43 13.71
N THR A 108 6.56 -5.57 14.00
CA THR A 108 6.31 -6.42 15.18
C THR A 108 7.41 -6.27 16.21
#